data_AF-A0A7K1LSL6-F1
#
_entry.id   AF-A0A7K1LSL6-F1
#
_cell.length_a   1.000
_cell.length_b   1.000
_cell.length_c   1.000
_cell.angle_alpha   90.00
_cell.angle_beta   90.00
_cell.angle_gamma   90.00
#
_symmetry.space_group_name_H-M   'P 1'
#
loop_
_entity.id
_entity.type
_entity.pdbx_description
1 polymer ?
#
loop_
_entity_poly.entity_id
_entity_poly.type
_entity_poly.pdbx_seq_one_letter_code
_entity_poly.pdbx_strand_id
1 'polypeptide(L)'
;MRIRGRNRIIISLFFKFLVIVVIIFFYIKLFIPQNTYNVNARTETIRIEVANDSYQKIPLPSATYTDGFFSEEINEHTGSFKPHPRTIMTISRYSKEKLRISVEKGKTEKNENEAGMKEDNIQLGTGIFFNEKDEIDSKITTGNFIDFLIPMDSFSKRIIIPFRGKVELGINPFASVPQAGSNILTGGEVQIISNDFFRKSYYVGETYSLNPGDQIRLEKEPDSLADSYGIVMADKDSSTLTVNYKSLAAQARIFTPGPVDNQQGYKLKESIFSRFSNDNFFIGVAWFAGIIILFAELLELKNEADIFITNNILKRRSKKKKKSKS
;
A
#
# COMPACT_ATOMS: atom_id res chain seq x y z
N MET A 1 -18.73 29.92 51.07
CA MET A 1 -17.90 30.61 50.05
C MET A 1 -16.88 29.69 49.32
N ARG A 2 -16.56 28.46 49.80
CA ARG A 2 -15.58 27.55 49.16
C ARG A 2 -16.01 26.84 47.86
N ILE A 3 -17.31 26.80 47.53
CA ILE A 3 -17.84 26.03 46.39
C ILE A 3 -17.43 26.64 45.04
N ARG A 4 -17.27 27.98 44.94
CA ARG A 4 -16.88 28.66 43.69
C ARG A 4 -15.45 28.36 43.21
N GLY A 5 -14.54 28.00 44.11
CA GLY A 5 -13.14 27.72 43.74
C GLY A 5 -12.96 26.36 43.06
N ARG A 6 -13.75 25.37 43.45
CA ARG A 6 -13.60 23.97 43.00
C ARG A 6 -14.08 23.78 41.55
N ASN A 7 -15.17 24.45 41.16
CA ASN A 7 -15.64 24.43 39.76
C ASN A 7 -14.64 25.08 38.80
N ARG A 8 -13.92 26.12 39.23
CA ARG A 8 -12.87 26.76 38.40
C ARG A 8 -11.70 25.82 38.11
N ILE A 9 -11.33 24.98 39.08
CA ILE A 9 -10.24 24.00 38.91
C ILE A 9 -10.65 22.91 37.90
N ILE A 10 -11.87 22.38 38.02
CA ILE A 10 -12.39 21.36 37.10
C ILE A 10 -12.48 21.90 35.67
N ILE A 11 -13.06 23.11 35.50
CA ILE A 11 -13.16 23.76 34.18
C ILE A 11 -11.76 24.02 33.60
N SER A 12 -10.80 24.47 34.43
CA SER A 12 -9.42 24.69 33.98
C SER A 12 -8.73 23.39 33.54
N LEU A 13 -8.91 22.29 34.28
CA LEU A 13 -8.38 20.98 33.92
C LEU A 13 -8.99 20.46 32.62
N PHE A 14 -10.30 20.59 32.46
CA PHE A 14 -11.00 20.23 31.22
C PHE A 14 -10.46 21.02 30.02
N PHE A 15 -10.29 22.33 30.16
CA PHE A 15 -9.78 23.18 29.08
C PHE A 15 -8.32 22.82 28.72
N LYS A 16 -7.47 22.55 29.71
CA LYS A 16 -6.10 22.07 29.46
C LYS A 16 -6.07 20.74 28.74
N PHE A 17 -6.93 19.80 29.14
CA PHE A 17 -7.08 18.52 28.46
C PHE A 17 -7.53 18.70 27.02
N LEU A 18 -8.54 19.54 26.77
CA LEU A 18 -9.02 19.86 25.43
C LEU A 18 -7.89 20.42 24.55
N VAL A 19 -7.10 21.36 25.08
CA VAL A 19 -5.94 21.93 24.37
C VAL A 19 -4.91 20.85 24.04
N ILE A 20 -4.60 19.96 24.98
CA ILE A 20 -3.66 18.84 24.75
C ILE A 20 -4.19 17.91 23.65
N VAL A 21 -5.48 17.55 23.67
CA VAL A 21 -6.11 16.72 22.63
C VAL A 21 -6.04 17.40 21.26
N VAL A 22 -6.29 18.71 21.19
CA VAL A 22 -6.18 19.50 19.95
C VAL A 22 -4.74 19.51 19.44
N ILE A 23 -3.75 19.72 20.31
CA ILE A 23 -2.32 19.69 19.93
C ILE A 23 -1.93 18.31 19.42
N ILE A 24 -2.34 17.24 20.11
CA ILE A 24 -2.11 15.85 19.68
C ILE A 24 -2.73 15.65 18.29
N PHE A 25 -3.98 16.06 18.08
CA PHE A 25 -4.66 15.95 16.79
C PHE A 25 -3.92 16.68 15.65
N PHE A 26 -3.43 17.91 15.91
CA PHE A 26 -2.62 18.65 14.95
C PHE A 26 -1.28 17.96 14.66
N TYR A 27 -0.61 17.44 15.69
CA TYR A 27 0.66 16.73 15.54
C TYR A 27 0.50 15.46 14.70
N ILE A 28 -0.56 14.67 14.94
CA ILE A 28 -0.88 13.47 14.16
C ILE A 28 -1.15 13.82 12.69
N LYS A 29 -1.85 14.92 12.42
CA LYS A 29 -2.16 15.34 11.05
C LYS A 29 -0.91 15.75 10.27
N LEU A 30 0.09 16.30 10.95
CA LEU A 30 1.36 16.73 10.33
C LEU A 30 2.30 15.56 10.02
N PHE A 31 2.20 14.46 10.76
CA PHE A 31 2.95 13.25 10.48
C PHE A 31 2.20 12.41 9.44
N ILE A 32 2.60 12.52 8.17
CA ILE A 32 2.12 11.61 7.11
C ILE A 32 3.03 10.38 7.14
N PRO A 33 2.64 9.27 7.78
CA PRO A 33 3.48 8.08 7.78
C PRO A 33 3.55 7.49 6.36
N GLN A 34 4.70 6.93 6.04
CA GLN A 34 4.80 5.98 4.93
C GLN A 34 4.06 4.71 5.34
N ASN A 35 3.10 4.30 4.52
CA ASN A 35 2.32 3.09 4.76
C ASN A 35 2.87 1.96 3.88
N THR A 36 2.77 0.73 4.38
CA THR A 36 3.01 -0.45 3.55
C THR A 36 1.70 -0.83 2.90
N TYR A 37 1.67 -0.90 1.57
CA TYR A 37 0.53 -1.37 0.82
C TYR A 37 0.78 -2.83 0.44
N ASN A 38 -0.15 -3.72 0.77
CA ASN A 38 -0.14 -5.12 0.36
C ASN A 38 -1.25 -5.33 -0.66
N VAL A 39 -0.88 -5.67 -1.89
CA VAL A 39 -1.79 -5.81 -3.01
C VAL A 39 -1.87 -7.28 -3.40
N ASN A 40 -3.08 -7.81 -3.41
CA ASN A 40 -3.40 -9.16 -3.89
C ASN A 40 -4.42 -9.04 -5.02
N ALA A 41 -4.01 -9.35 -6.24
CA ALA A 41 -4.80 -9.08 -7.43
C ALA A 41 -4.77 -10.24 -8.43
N ARG A 42 -5.80 -10.31 -9.27
CA ARG A 42 -5.85 -11.16 -10.46
C ARG A 42 -5.90 -10.28 -11.70
N THR A 43 -5.00 -10.52 -12.65
CA THR A 43 -4.86 -9.69 -13.87
C THR A 43 -4.50 -10.55 -15.06
N GLU A 44 -4.80 -10.08 -16.27
CA GLU A 44 -4.30 -10.70 -17.51
C GLU A 44 -2.83 -10.31 -17.77
N THR A 45 -2.48 -9.08 -17.44
CA THR A 45 -1.13 -8.54 -17.65
C THR A 45 -0.64 -7.76 -16.43
N ILE A 46 0.66 -7.82 -16.20
CA ILE A 46 1.37 -6.96 -15.25
C ILE A 46 2.62 -6.40 -15.91
N ARG A 47 2.89 -5.11 -15.66
CA ARG A 47 4.09 -4.41 -16.11
C ARG A 47 4.98 -4.09 -14.92
N ILE A 48 6.25 -4.44 -15.02
CA ILE A 48 7.26 -4.31 -13.96
C ILE A 48 8.49 -3.64 -14.54
N GLU A 49 8.89 -2.50 -13.99
CA GLU A 49 10.21 -1.90 -14.24
C GLU A 49 11.19 -2.43 -13.19
N VAL A 50 12.15 -3.26 -13.60
CA VAL A 50 13.06 -4.00 -12.71
C VAL A 50 13.97 -3.04 -11.93
N ALA A 51 14.04 -3.23 -10.61
CA ALA A 51 14.89 -2.42 -9.73
C ALA A 51 16.39 -2.64 -9.99
N ASN A 52 17.21 -1.67 -9.53
CA ASN A 52 18.67 -1.68 -9.77
C ASN A 52 19.42 -2.90 -9.18
N ASP A 53 18.85 -3.55 -8.16
CA ASP A 53 19.49 -4.67 -7.45
C ASP A 53 18.69 -5.98 -7.57
N SER A 54 18.07 -6.25 -8.72
CA SER A 54 17.33 -7.51 -8.89
C SER A 54 18.27 -8.70 -9.06
N TYR A 55 18.29 -9.59 -8.07
CA TYR A 55 18.97 -10.89 -8.13
C TYR A 55 18.06 -12.01 -8.67
N GLN A 56 16.84 -11.68 -9.10
CA GLN A 56 15.83 -12.68 -9.43
C GLN A 56 16.06 -13.26 -10.81
N LYS A 57 16.08 -14.59 -10.88
CA LYS A 57 16.07 -15.35 -12.12
C LYS A 57 14.64 -15.82 -12.40
N ILE A 58 14.20 -15.65 -13.64
CA ILE A 58 12.89 -16.03 -14.13
C ILE A 58 13.04 -17.43 -14.73
N PRO A 59 12.31 -18.44 -14.23
CA PRO A 59 12.37 -19.77 -14.81
C PRO A 59 11.79 -19.75 -16.23
N LEU A 60 12.53 -20.31 -17.18
CA LEU A 60 12.18 -20.44 -18.59
C LEU A 60 12.31 -21.92 -19.00
N PRO A 61 11.40 -22.81 -18.60
CA PRO A 61 11.43 -24.19 -19.07
C PRO A 61 10.73 -24.31 -20.42
N SER A 62 11.43 -24.89 -21.39
CA SER A 62 10.91 -25.09 -22.75
C SER A 62 10.34 -23.80 -23.36
N ALA A 63 10.94 -22.65 -23.04
CA ALA A 63 10.49 -21.36 -23.53
C ALA A 63 10.98 -21.19 -24.97
N THR A 64 10.07 -20.89 -25.90
CA THR A 64 10.49 -20.34 -27.19
C THR A 64 10.70 -18.84 -27.02
N TYR A 65 11.75 -18.28 -27.62
CA TYR A 65 11.97 -16.85 -27.57
C TYR A 65 12.17 -16.25 -28.95
N THR A 66 11.71 -15.01 -29.09
CA THR A 66 11.85 -14.24 -30.33
C THR A 66 12.53 -12.93 -30.00
N ASP A 67 13.61 -12.64 -30.73
CA ASP A 67 14.24 -11.33 -30.72
C ASP A 67 13.55 -10.44 -31.77
N GLY A 68 13.03 -9.29 -31.34
CA GLY A 68 12.18 -8.40 -32.13
C GLY A 68 12.82 -7.81 -33.39
N PHE A 69 14.10 -8.10 -33.67
CA PHE A 69 14.79 -7.66 -34.90
C PHE A 69 14.67 -8.63 -36.08
N PHE A 70 14.61 -9.95 -35.83
CA PHE A 70 14.73 -10.95 -36.90
C PHE A 70 13.50 -11.84 -37.08
N SER A 71 12.52 -11.79 -36.17
CA SER A 71 11.28 -12.63 -36.22
C SER A 71 11.50 -14.14 -36.37
N GLU A 72 12.74 -14.60 -36.42
CA GLU A 72 13.07 -16.02 -36.36
C GLU A 72 12.85 -16.50 -34.93
N GLU A 73 12.11 -17.59 -34.80
CA GLU A 73 11.93 -18.28 -33.53
C GLU A 73 13.28 -18.89 -33.16
N ILE A 74 13.96 -18.26 -32.20
CA ILE A 74 15.28 -18.70 -31.76
C ILE A 74 15.02 -19.76 -30.70
N ASN A 75 15.44 -20.99 -31.01
CA ASN A 75 15.67 -22.17 -30.15
C ASN A 75 14.84 -22.30 -28.85
N GLU A 76 14.30 -23.50 -28.61
CA GLU A 76 13.81 -23.85 -27.27
C GLU A 76 14.91 -23.64 -26.22
N HIS A 77 14.63 -22.79 -25.24
CA HIS A 77 15.51 -22.54 -24.10
C HIS A 77 14.95 -23.20 -22.86
N THR A 78 15.81 -23.95 -22.16
CA THR A 78 15.49 -24.51 -20.85
C THR A 78 16.52 -24.03 -19.83
N GLY A 79 16.04 -23.26 -18.86
CA GLY A 79 16.87 -22.73 -17.79
C GLY A 79 16.22 -21.52 -17.12
N SER A 80 16.96 -20.42 -17.01
CA SER A 80 16.43 -19.19 -16.42
C SER A 80 16.98 -17.92 -17.05
N PHE A 81 16.25 -16.83 -16.90
CA PHE A 81 16.59 -15.51 -17.42
C PHE A 81 16.68 -14.50 -16.30
N LYS A 82 17.80 -13.78 -16.21
CA LYS A 82 17.98 -12.67 -15.27
C LYS A 82 17.82 -11.35 -16.02
N PRO A 83 16.74 -10.59 -15.80
CA PRO A 83 16.61 -9.26 -16.41
C PRO A 83 17.66 -8.31 -15.83
N HIS A 84 18.13 -7.39 -16.66
CA HIS A 84 19.01 -6.32 -16.20
C HIS A 84 18.22 -5.29 -15.38
N PRO A 85 18.86 -4.56 -14.46
CA PRO A 85 18.33 -3.33 -13.91
C PRO A 85 17.66 -2.42 -14.94
N ARG A 86 16.54 -1.81 -14.55
CA ARG A 86 15.73 -0.86 -15.34
C ARG A 86 15.06 -1.44 -16.57
N THR A 87 15.20 -2.73 -16.83
CA THR A 87 14.44 -3.41 -17.89
C THR A 87 12.94 -3.37 -17.56
N ILE A 88 12.10 -3.15 -18.56
CA ILE A 88 10.65 -3.25 -18.39
C ILE A 88 10.24 -4.65 -18.81
N MET A 89 9.53 -5.33 -17.91
CA MET A 89 9.01 -6.66 -18.12
C MET A 89 7.50 -6.62 -18.10
N THR A 90 6.88 -7.16 -19.14
CA THR A 90 5.44 -7.33 -19.27
C THR A 90 5.13 -8.82 -19.26
N ILE A 91 4.50 -9.29 -18.18
CA ILE A 91 4.07 -10.68 -18.07
C ILE A 91 2.58 -10.69 -18.42
N SER A 92 2.20 -11.43 -19.45
CA SER A 92 0.83 -11.50 -19.93
C SER A 92 0.35 -12.93 -20.12
N ARG A 93 -0.93 -13.11 -19.84
CA ARG A 93 -1.63 -14.36 -20.01
C ARG A 93 -3.04 -14.12 -20.50
N TYR A 94 -3.27 -14.51 -21.75
CA TYR A 94 -4.57 -14.40 -22.41
C TYR A 94 -5.24 -15.76 -22.61
N SER A 95 -4.48 -16.85 -22.44
CA SER A 95 -4.98 -18.22 -22.57
C SER A 95 -4.40 -19.13 -21.49
N LYS A 96 -4.96 -20.34 -21.38
CA LYS A 96 -4.44 -21.36 -20.46
C LYS A 96 -3.14 -21.99 -20.98
N GLU A 97 -2.91 -21.92 -22.28
CA GLU A 97 -1.88 -22.69 -22.99
C GLU A 97 -0.49 -22.09 -22.84
N LYS A 98 -0.36 -20.76 -22.91
CA LYS A 98 0.94 -20.08 -22.95
C LYS A 98 0.98 -18.90 -21.99
N LEU A 99 2.12 -18.73 -21.34
CA LEU A 99 2.51 -17.53 -20.62
C LEU A 99 3.48 -16.74 -21.51
N ARG A 100 3.22 -15.45 -21.72
CA ARG A 100 4.12 -14.56 -22.44
C ARG A 100 4.87 -13.66 -21.45
N ILE A 101 6.19 -13.58 -21.59
CA ILE A 101 7.02 -12.60 -20.87
C ILE A 101 7.72 -11.76 -21.93
N SER A 102 7.29 -10.52 -22.07
CA SER A 102 7.95 -9.54 -22.93
C SER A 102 8.93 -8.72 -22.12
N VAL A 103 10.13 -8.53 -22.64
CA VAL A 103 11.23 -7.85 -21.96
C VAL A 103 11.72 -6.77 -22.90
N GLU A 104 11.47 -5.52 -22.55
CA GLU A 104 11.86 -4.35 -23.34
C GLU A 104 12.88 -3.49 -22.58
N LYS A 105 13.70 -2.77 -23.34
CA LYS A 105 14.63 -1.80 -22.76
C LYS A 105 13.86 -0.68 -22.07
N GLY A 106 14.18 -0.43 -20.80
CA GLY A 106 13.61 0.70 -20.07
C GLY A 106 14.16 2.06 -20.51
N LYS A 107 13.48 3.12 -20.07
CA LYS A 107 13.92 4.49 -20.33
C LYS A 107 15.22 4.76 -19.57
N THR A 108 16.25 5.18 -20.29
CA THR A 108 17.44 5.78 -19.67
C THR A 108 17.00 7.12 -19.09
N GLU A 109 17.02 7.28 -17.76
CA GLU A 109 17.08 8.62 -17.18
C GLU A 109 18.36 9.26 -17.71
N LYS A 110 18.21 10.28 -18.55
CA LYS A 110 19.32 11.21 -18.80
C LYS A 110 19.58 11.90 -17.47
N ASN A 111 20.60 11.48 -16.76
CA ASN A 111 21.23 12.36 -15.79
C ASN A 111 21.89 13.47 -16.60
N GLU A 112 21.15 14.55 -16.87
CA GLU A 112 21.76 15.82 -17.24
C GLU A 112 22.46 16.36 -15.98
N ASN A 113 23.62 15.78 -15.67
CA ASN A 113 24.56 16.47 -14.80
C ASN A 113 25.05 17.70 -15.60
N GLU A 114 24.86 18.90 -15.05
CA GLU A 114 25.26 20.21 -15.60
C GLU A 114 26.78 20.36 -15.90
N ALA A 115 27.56 19.29 -15.84
CA ALA A 115 29.01 19.28 -16.02
C ALA A 115 29.49 18.71 -17.36
N GLY A 116 28.60 18.36 -18.30
CA GLY A 116 29.01 17.99 -19.67
C GLY A 116 29.93 16.76 -19.79
N MET A 117 30.09 15.97 -18.72
CA MET A 117 30.72 14.66 -18.80
C MET A 117 29.67 13.66 -19.28
N LYS A 118 29.88 13.16 -20.51
CA LYS A 118 29.18 12.01 -21.06
C LYS A 118 29.42 10.83 -20.12
N GLU A 119 28.47 10.56 -19.23
CA GLU A 119 28.44 9.29 -18.51
C GLU A 119 28.37 8.16 -19.53
N ASP A 120 29.21 7.17 -19.28
CA ASP A 120 29.40 5.98 -20.08
C ASP A 120 28.09 5.48 -20.68
N ASN A 121 28.13 5.08 -21.95
CA ASN A 121 27.07 4.33 -22.59
C ASN A 121 26.79 3.08 -21.75
N ILE A 122 25.91 3.18 -20.75
CA ILE A 122 25.39 2.03 -20.03
C ILE A 122 24.71 1.21 -21.12
N GLN A 123 25.37 0.12 -21.50
CA GLN A 123 24.81 -0.91 -22.36
C GLN A 123 23.57 -1.44 -21.64
N LEU A 124 22.43 -0.83 -21.92
CA LEU A 124 21.13 -1.25 -21.42
C LEU A 124 20.78 -2.53 -22.18
N GLY A 125 21.25 -3.64 -21.63
CA GLY A 125 21.13 -4.98 -22.18
C GLY A 125 19.94 -5.73 -21.58
N THR A 126 19.22 -6.45 -22.43
CA THR A 126 18.06 -7.29 -22.19
C THR A 126 18.41 -8.61 -21.49
N GLY A 127 19.20 -8.55 -20.41
CA GLY A 127 19.41 -9.64 -19.44
C GLY A 127 20.41 -10.75 -19.82
N ILE A 128 20.49 -11.77 -18.96
CA ILE A 128 21.43 -12.90 -19.05
C ILE A 128 20.67 -14.22 -19.00
N PHE A 129 20.97 -15.13 -19.91
CA PHE A 129 20.48 -16.50 -19.88
C PHE A 129 21.39 -17.41 -19.05
N PHE A 130 20.76 -18.29 -18.31
CA PHE A 130 21.38 -19.37 -17.57
C PHE A 130 20.79 -20.69 -18.04
N ASN A 131 21.65 -21.71 -18.17
CA ASN A 131 21.20 -23.08 -18.41
C ASN A 131 20.66 -23.72 -17.11
N GLU A 132 20.23 -24.98 -17.17
CA GLU A 132 19.72 -25.74 -16.01
C GLU A 132 20.75 -25.92 -14.87
N LYS A 133 22.05 -25.81 -15.16
CA LYS A 133 23.15 -25.90 -14.18
C LYS A 133 23.51 -24.54 -13.57
N ASP A 134 22.73 -23.51 -13.85
CA ASP A 134 22.99 -22.12 -13.44
C ASP A 134 24.30 -21.52 -14.01
N GLU A 135 24.85 -22.12 -15.07
CA GLU A 135 25.99 -21.58 -15.79
C GLU A 135 25.49 -20.55 -16.82
N ILE A 136 26.28 -19.49 -17.05
CA ILE A 136 25.94 -18.47 -18.04
C ILE A 136 25.99 -19.12 -19.41
N ASP A 137 24.84 -19.17 -20.07
CA ASP A 137 24.70 -19.75 -21.40
C ASP A 137 24.96 -18.68 -22.47
N SER A 138 24.29 -17.53 -22.34
CA SER A 138 24.51 -16.39 -23.23
C SER A 138 24.12 -15.06 -22.57
N LYS A 139 24.77 -13.98 -23.02
CA LYS A 139 24.40 -12.60 -22.67
C LYS A 139 23.60 -12.01 -23.80
N ILE A 140 22.42 -11.46 -23.48
CA ILE A 140 21.57 -10.89 -24.50
C ILE A 140 21.79 -9.39 -24.58
N THR A 141 22.11 -8.93 -25.78
CA THR A 141 22.27 -7.50 -26.11
C THR A 141 21.32 -7.19 -27.27
N THR A 142 20.02 -7.40 -27.08
CA THR A 142 19.05 -7.24 -28.19
C THR A 142 18.70 -5.79 -28.45
N GLY A 143 18.25 -5.53 -29.67
CA GLY A 143 17.99 -4.19 -30.18
C GLY A 143 16.89 -3.44 -29.40
N ASN A 144 15.70 -4.04 -29.23
CA ASN A 144 14.51 -3.37 -28.68
C ASN A 144 13.72 -4.18 -27.62
N PHE A 145 13.31 -5.43 -27.92
CA PHE A 145 12.57 -6.29 -26.99
C PHE A 145 12.81 -7.79 -27.25
N ILE A 146 12.53 -8.63 -26.26
CA ILE A 146 12.52 -10.09 -26.33
C ILE A 146 11.18 -10.59 -25.84
N ASP A 147 10.56 -11.49 -26.60
CA ASP A 147 9.36 -12.20 -26.15
C ASP A 147 9.69 -13.65 -25.82
N PHE A 148 9.36 -14.07 -24.60
CA PHE A 148 9.35 -15.46 -24.18
C PHE A 148 7.93 -16.00 -24.25
N LEU A 149 7.75 -17.14 -24.89
CA LEU A 149 6.52 -17.92 -24.88
C LEU A 149 6.77 -19.23 -24.14
N ILE A 150 6.18 -19.33 -22.95
CA ILE A 150 6.34 -20.47 -22.07
C ILE A 150 5.07 -21.33 -22.17
N PRO A 151 5.16 -22.58 -22.65
CA PRO A 151 4.02 -23.47 -22.71
C PRO A 151 3.67 -24.00 -21.31
N MET A 152 2.42 -23.80 -20.88
CA MET A 152 1.96 -24.09 -19.51
C MET A 152 1.79 -25.59 -19.23
N ASP A 153 1.72 -26.41 -20.27
CA ASP A 153 1.70 -27.87 -20.18
C ASP A 153 3.03 -28.45 -19.66
N SER A 154 4.13 -27.72 -19.83
CA SER A 154 5.47 -28.04 -19.32
C SER A 154 5.58 -27.95 -17.79
N PHE A 155 4.51 -27.53 -17.10
CA PHE A 155 4.46 -27.45 -15.64
C PHE A 155 3.43 -28.41 -15.04
N SER A 156 3.79 -28.95 -13.87
CA SER A 156 2.89 -29.81 -13.09
C SER A 156 1.73 -29.03 -12.47
N LYS A 157 1.93 -27.77 -12.06
CA LYS A 157 0.87 -26.93 -11.44
C LYS A 157 1.00 -25.43 -11.73
N ARG A 158 2.14 -24.79 -11.43
CA ARG A 158 2.26 -23.32 -11.51
C ARG A 158 3.69 -22.81 -11.73
N ILE A 159 3.77 -21.63 -12.34
CA ILE A 159 4.97 -20.82 -12.47
C ILE A 159 4.92 -19.71 -11.43
N ILE A 160 6.02 -19.49 -10.72
CA ILE A 160 6.17 -18.38 -9.76
C ILE A 160 7.32 -17.51 -10.24
N ILE A 161 7.02 -16.25 -10.53
CA ILE A 161 7.99 -15.26 -11.00
C ILE A 161 8.14 -14.21 -9.89
N PRO A 162 9.19 -14.28 -9.06
CA PRO A 162 9.47 -13.23 -8.11
C PRO A 162 9.92 -11.98 -8.87
N PHE A 163 9.49 -10.82 -8.39
CA PHE A 163 9.91 -9.54 -8.96
C PHE A 163 10.28 -8.53 -7.86
N ARG A 164 11.13 -7.57 -8.23
CA ARG A 164 11.41 -6.35 -7.46
C ARG A 164 11.55 -5.19 -8.44
N GLY A 165 10.74 -4.15 -8.25
CA GLY A 165 10.64 -3.07 -9.22
C GLY A 165 9.40 -2.21 -9.04
N LYS A 166 9.22 -1.23 -9.92
CA LYS A 166 7.99 -0.43 -9.98
C LYS A 166 6.93 -1.23 -10.71
N VAL A 167 5.72 -1.27 -10.16
CA VAL A 167 4.63 -2.11 -10.68
C VAL A 167 3.49 -1.24 -11.19
N GLU A 168 2.97 -1.63 -12.35
CA GLU A 168 1.69 -1.14 -12.86
C GLU A 168 0.77 -2.34 -13.10
N LEU A 169 -0.44 -2.26 -12.52
CA LEU A 169 -1.51 -3.25 -12.68
C LEU A 169 -2.74 -2.56 -13.22
N GLY A 170 -3.39 -3.18 -14.21
CA GLY A 170 -4.58 -2.62 -14.85
C GLY A 170 -4.27 -1.75 -16.07
N ILE A 171 -5.32 -1.37 -16.80
CA ILE A 171 -5.25 -0.47 -17.95
C ILE A 171 -5.29 0.96 -17.45
N ASN A 172 -4.41 1.83 -17.96
CA ASN A 172 -4.66 3.26 -17.85
C ASN A 172 -5.83 3.62 -18.77
N PRO A 173 -7.04 3.94 -18.26
CA PRO A 173 -8.20 4.20 -19.10
C PRO A 173 -8.03 5.48 -19.93
N PHE A 174 -6.99 6.27 -19.67
CA PHE A 174 -6.71 7.56 -20.31
C PHE A 174 -5.54 7.53 -21.29
N ALA A 175 -4.93 6.37 -21.56
CA ALA A 175 -3.88 6.27 -22.56
C ALA A 175 -4.47 6.46 -23.97
N SER A 176 -4.00 7.48 -24.70
CA SER A 176 -4.48 7.88 -26.04
C SER A 176 -4.35 6.80 -27.13
N VAL A 177 -3.57 5.75 -26.83
CA VAL A 177 -3.46 4.54 -27.63
C VAL A 177 -3.61 3.39 -26.64
N PRO A 178 -4.64 2.55 -26.74
CA PRO A 178 -4.65 1.27 -26.04
C PRO A 178 -3.39 0.53 -26.50
N GLN A 179 -2.40 0.37 -25.62
CA GLN A 179 -1.27 -0.51 -25.92
C GLN A 179 -1.87 -1.90 -26.19
N ALA A 180 -1.52 -2.49 -27.33
CA ALA A 180 -2.06 -3.78 -27.72
C ALA A 180 -1.75 -4.82 -26.63
N GLY A 181 -2.80 -5.50 -26.14
CA GLY A 181 -2.73 -6.37 -24.96
C GLY A 181 -3.39 -5.71 -23.75
N SER A 182 -4.71 -5.82 -23.64
CA SER A 182 -5.51 -5.22 -22.57
C SER A 182 -5.04 -5.72 -21.20
N ASN A 183 -4.46 -4.84 -20.39
CA ASN A 183 -4.05 -5.13 -19.01
C ASN A 183 -5.30 -5.21 -18.10
N ILE A 184 -6.20 -6.15 -18.30
CA ILE A 184 -7.45 -6.14 -17.54
C ILE A 184 -7.18 -6.71 -16.15
N LEU A 185 -7.26 -5.82 -15.15
CA LEU A 185 -7.43 -6.25 -13.78
C LEU A 185 -8.80 -6.95 -13.69
N THR A 186 -8.82 -8.19 -13.22
CA THR A 186 -10.05 -8.97 -13.06
C THR A 186 -10.65 -8.86 -11.66
N GLY A 187 -9.88 -8.33 -10.71
CA GLY A 187 -10.29 -8.07 -9.33
C GLY A 187 -9.12 -8.24 -8.36
N GLY A 188 -9.33 -7.88 -7.10
CA GLY A 188 -8.32 -7.99 -6.07
C GLY A 188 -8.64 -7.16 -4.84
N GLU A 189 -7.65 -7.00 -3.98
CA GLU A 189 -7.72 -6.13 -2.82
C GLU A 189 -6.38 -5.45 -2.54
N VAL A 190 -6.48 -4.30 -1.89
CA VAL A 190 -5.35 -3.52 -1.37
C VAL A 190 -5.53 -3.37 0.12
N GLN A 191 -4.62 -3.92 0.90
CA GLN A 191 -4.57 -3.75 2.34
C GLN A 191 -3.55 -2.67 2.69
N ILE A 192 -3.97 -1.67 3.46
CA ILE A 192 -3.08 -0.65 4.01
C ILE A 192 -2.58 -1.16 5.36
N ILE A 193 -1.27 -1.35 5.48
CA ILE A 193 -0.60 -1.73 6.71
C ILE A 193 0.12 -0.49 7.24
N SER A 194 -0.34 -0.02 8.39
CA SER A 194 0.12 1.20 9.04
C SER A 194 0.99 0.89 10.25
N ASN A 195 1.84 1.85 10.61
CA ASN A 195 2.62 1.80 11.85
C ASN A 195 1.81 2.38 13.00
N ASP A 196 1.87 1.72 14.16
CA ASP A 196 1.41 2.27 15.43
C ASP A 196 2.23 3.53 15.78
N PHE A 197 1.57 4.55 16.32
CA PHE A 197 2.17 5.85 16.55
C PHE A 197 3.32 5.83 17.58
N PHE A 198 3.27 4.98 18.60
CA PHE A 198 4.33 4.89 19.63
C PHE A 198 5.13 3.59 19.61
N ARG A 199 4.59 2.54 19.00
CA ARG A 199 5.21 1.21 18.97
C ARG A 199 5.71 0.88 17.57
N LYS A 200 6.78 0.09 17.48
CA LYS A 200 7.20 -0.55 16.22
C LYS A 200 6.29 -1.73 15.86
N SER A 201 4.98 -1.60 16.08
CA SER A 201 3.97 -2.58 15.69
C SER A 201 3.23 -2.11 14.45
N TYR A 202 2.75 -3.07 13.69
CA TYR A 202 1.97 -2.84 12.47
C TYR A 202 0.53 -3.26 12.71
N TYR A 203 -0.42 -2.55 12.11
CA TYR A 203 -1.82 -2.97 12.08
C TYR A 203 -2.38 -2.83 10.66
N VAL A 204 -3.43 -3.60 10.38
CA VAL A 204 -4.18 -3.47 9.13
C VAL A 204 -5.15 -2.31 9.33
N GLY A 205 -4.92 -1.21 8.63
CA GLY A 205 -5.78 -0.03 8.68
C GLY A 205 -7.08 -0.27 7.92
N GLU A 206 -6.99 -0.42 6.60
CA GLU A 206 -8.15 -0.59 5.73
C GLU A 206 -7.85 -1.55 4.59
N THR A 207 -8.89 -2.27 4.15
CA THR A 207 -8.86 -3.13 2.98
C THR A 207 -9.80 -2.56 1.93
N TYR A 208 -9.29 -2.34 0.73
CA TYR A 208 -10.03 -1.82 -0.41
C TYR A 208 -10.17 -2.92 -1.46
N SER A 209 -11.40 -3.19 -1.89
CA SER A 209 -11.67 -4.10 -3.01
C SER A 209 -11.38 -3.39 -4.34
N LEU A 210 -10.65 -4.07 -5.22
CA LEU A 210 -10.40 -3.64 -6.59
C LEU A 210 -11.45 -4.23 -7.52
N ASN A 211 -12.02 -3.40 -8.39
CA ASN A 211 -13.01 -3.83 -9.36
C ASN A 211 -12.36 -4.26 -10.67
N PRO A 212 -13.05 -5.09 -11.47
CA PRO A 212 -12.61 -5.37 -12.83
C PRO A 212 -12.43 -4.08 -13.64
N GLY A 213 -11.29 -3.97 -14.33
CA GLY A 213 -10.94 -2.81 -15.15
C GLY A 213 -10.24 -1.67 -14.40
N ASP A 214 -10.15 -1.70 -13.07
CA ASP A 214 -9.39 -0.70 -12.32
C ASP A 214 -7.88 -0.79 -12.66
N GLN A 215 -7.19 0.36 -12.61
CA GLN A 215 -5.73 0.43 -12.53
C GLN A 215 -5.31 0.87 -11.14
N ILE A 216 -4.27 0.22 -10.61
CA ILE A 216 -3.65 0.61 -9.34
C ILE A 216 -2.20 1.04 -9.57
N ARG A 217 -1.83 2.15 -8.92
CA ARG A 217 -0.45 2.64 -8.82
C ARG A 217 -0.10 2.92 -7.37
N LEU A 218 1.04 2.41 -6.92
CA LEU A 218 1.61 2.74 -5.62
C LEU A 218 2.64 3.85 -5.83
N GLU A 219 2.42 5.01 -5.21
CA GLU A 219 3.18 6.23 -5.46
C GLU A 219 4.03 6.59 -4.25
N LYS A 220 5.34 6.75 -4.45
CA LYS A 220 6.26 7.27 -3.43
C LYS A 220 6.13 8.79 -3.31
N GLU A 221 6.01 9.45 -4.46
CA GLU A 221 5.78 10.89 -4.64
C GLU A 221 4.69 11.08 -5.71
N PRO A 222 4.07 12.26 -5.83
CA PRO A 222 3.18 12.55 -6.95
C PRO A 222 3.86 12.17 -8.27
N ASP A 223 3.23 11.27 -9.02
CA ASP A 223 3.67 10.82 -10.34
C ASP A 223 4.95 9.96 -10.37
N SER A 224 5.44 9.49 -9.21
CA SER A 224 6.57 8.56 -9.09
C SER A 224 6.15 7.25 -8.42
N LEU A 225 6.32 6.13 -9.13
CA LEU A 225 6.00 4.79 -8.63
C LEU A 225 6.97 4.36 -7.53
N ALA A 226 6.42 3.74 -6.49
CA ALA A 226 7.18 3.17 -5.40
C ALA A 226 7.78 1.81 -5.79
N ASP A 227 8.99 1.54 -5.29
CA ASP A 227 9.59 0.22 -5.42
C ASP A 227 8.75 -0.82 -4.68
N SER A 228 8.46 -1.90 -5.39
CA SER A 228 7.63 -3.00 -4.93
C SER A 228 8.43 -4.30 -4.96
N TYR A 229 8.06 -5.23 -4.10
CA TYR A 229 8.57 -6.60 -4.15
C TYR A 229 7.41 -7.58 -4.03
N GLY A 230 7.45 -8.65 -4.80
CA GLY A 230 6.32 -9.56 -4.86
C GLY A 230 6.56 -10.76 -5.75
N ILE A 231 5.46 -11.44 -6.04
CA ILE A 231 5.40 -12.61 -6.91
C ILE A 231 4.25 -12.47 -7.91
N VAL A 232 4.49 -12.93 -9.12
CA VAL A 232 3.46 -13.22 -10.12
C VAL A 232 3.33 -14.73 -10.22
N MET A 233 2.12 -15.24 -10.17
CA MET A 233 1.83 -16.66 -10.28
C MET A 233 0.96 -16.92 -11.51
N ALA A 234 1.41 -17.83 -12.37
CA ALA A 234 0.64 -18.36 -13.49
C ALA A 234 0.29 -19.83 -13.20
N ASP A 235 -1.00 -20.12 -13.05
CA ASP A 235 -1.51 -21.47 -12.75
C ASP A 235 -2.05 -22.16 -14.01
N LYS A 236 -1.65 -23.41 -14.31
CA LYS A 236 -2.01 -24.10 -15.57
C LYS A 236 -3.51 -24.03 -15.89
N ASP A 237 -4.37 -24.08 -14.89
CA ASP A 237 -5.82 -24.16 -15.07
C ASP A 237 -6.53 -22.79 -15.22
N SER A 238 -5.82 -21.68 -14.99
CA SER A 238 -6.35 -20.31 -15.04
C SER A 238 -5.93 -19.58 -16.31
N SER A 239 -6.77 -18.69 -16.84
CA SER A 239 -6.38 -17.74 -17.90
C SER A 239 -5.78 -16.44 -17.35
N THR A 240 -5.75 -16.26 -16.03
CA THR A 240 -5.25 -15.04 -15.37
C THR A 240 -3.98 -15.30 -14.57
N LEU A 241 -3.26 -14.21 -14.31
CA LEU A 241 -2.14 -14.12 -13.38
C LEU A 241 -2.65 -13.75 -11.99
N THR A 242 -2.10 -14.37 -10.95
CA THR A 242 -2.28 -13.91 -9.57
C THR A 242 -1.04 -13.15 -9.14
N VAL A 243 -1.20 -11.91 -8.71
CA VAL A 243 -0.11 -11.01 -8.31
C VAL A 243 -0.24 -10.70 -6.84
N ASN A 244 0.82 -10.92 -6.08
CA ASN A 244 0.91 -10.53 -4.68
C ASN A 244 2.18 -9.71 -4.48
N TYR A 245 2.04 -8.46 -4.03
CA TYR A 245 3.21 -7.61 -3.79
C TYR A 245 2.99 -6.60 -2.69
N LYS A 246 4.11 -6.15 -2.14
CA LYS A 246 4.17 -5.14 -1.10
C LYS A 246 5.01 -3.97 -1.56
N SER A 247 4.62 -2.77 -1.15
CA SER A 247 5.42 -1.56 -1.37
C SER A 247 5.28 -0.60 -0.21
N LEU A 248 6.38 0.10 0.10
CA LEU A 248 6.37 1.27 0.96
C LEU A 248 6.08 2.48 0.08
N ALA A 249 4.86 3.02 0.20
CA ALA A 249 4.40 4.13 -0.62
C ALA A 249 3.77 5.22 0.25
N ALA A 250 3.75 6.44 -0.26
CA ALA A 250 3.06 7.55 0.40
C ALA A 250 1.55 7.47 0.19
N GLN A 251 1.12 6.94 -0.96
CA GLN A 251 -0.29 6.71 -1.28
C GLN A 251 -0.44 5.60 -2.33
N ALA A 252 -1.62 4.96 -2.35
CA ALA A 252 -2.06 4.18 -3.51
C ALA A 252 -3.13 4.97 -4.27
N ARG A 253 -3.08 4.96 -5.59
CA ARG A 253 -4.06 5.64 -6.46
C ARG A 253 -4.74 4.60 -7.34
N ILE A 254 -6.08 4.63 -7.34
CA ILE A 254 -6.91 3.79 -8.20
C ILE A 254 -7.54 4.63 -9.30
N PHE A 255 -7.42 4.18 -10.54
CA PHE A 255 -8.07 4.75 -11.70
C PHE A 255 -9.17 3.80 -12.15
N THR A 256 -10.42 4.25 -12.08
CA THR A 256 -11.59 3.47 -12.48
C THR A 256 -12.05 3.90 -13.87
N PRO A 257 -12.45 2.96 -14.74
CA PRO A 257 -13.03 3.30 -16.04
C PRO A 257 -14.38 4.03 -15.87
N GLY A 258 -14.52 5.23 -16.42
CA GLY A 258 -15.77 6.00 -16.35
C GLY A 258 -15.57 7.53 -16.43
N PRO A 259 -16.67 8.33 -16.40
CA PRO A 259 -16.66 9.78 -16.65
C PRO A 259 -16.18 10.64 -15.47
N VAL A 260 -15.38 10.10 -14.56
CA VAL A 260 -14.88 10.84 -13.39
C VAL A 260 -13.59 11.55 -13.78
N ASP A 261 -13.50 12.83 -13.41
CA ASP A 261 -12.41 13.79 -13.68
C ASP A 261 -11.09 13.10 -14.08
N ASN A 262 -10.83 13.11 -15.39
CA ASN A 262 -10.08 12.11 -16.16
C ASN A 262 -8.57 11.98 -15.83
N GLN A 263 -8.11 12.61 -14.77
CA GLN A 263 -6.69 12.66 -14.40
C GLN A 263 -6.41 12.34 -12.93
N GLN A 264 -7.43 12.25 -12.07
CA GLN A 264 -7.16 12.27 -10.62
C GLN A 264 -7.20 10.90 -9.95
N GLY A 265 -7.87 9.90 -10.52
CA GLY A 265 -8.16 8.66 -9.80
C GLY A 265 -8.77 8.96 -8.42
N TYR A 266 -8.86 7.96 -7.54
CA TYR A 266 -9.08 8.21 -6.12
C TYR A 266 -7.90 7.69 -5.30
N LYS A 267 -7.53 8.45 -4.28
CA LYS A 267 -6.38 8.15 -3.42
C LYS A 267 -6.86 7.27 -2.27
N LEU A 268 -6.25 6.10 -2.15
CA LEU A 268 -6.37 5.27 -0.97
C LEU A 268 -5.48 5.82 0.13
N LYS A 269 -6.13 6.37 1.14
CA LYS A 269 -5.49 6.79 2.39
C LYS A 269 -6.28 6.18 3.51
N GLU A 270 -5.55 5.71 4.51
CA GLU A 270 -6.14 5.28 5.75
C GLU A 270 -6.97 6.43 6.35
N SER A 271 -8.24 6.15 6.65
CA SER A 271 -9.08 7.13 7.33
C SER A 271 -8.57 7.40 8.74
N ILE A 272 -8.77 8.63 9.20
CA ILE A 272 -8.52 9.00 10.60
C ILE A 272 -9.30 8.08 11.54
N PHE A 273 -10.52 7.70 11.17
CA PHE A 273 -11.35 6.79 11.96
C PHE A 273 -10.69 5.41 12.14
N SER A 274 -10.16 4.82 11.06
CA SER A 274 -9.45 3.53 11.14
C SER A 274 -8.24 3.61 12.09
N ARG A 275 -7.49 4.73 12.05
CA ARG A 275 -6.42 4.95 13.02
C ARG A 275 -6.94 4.95 14.45
N PHE A 276 -8.01 5.69 14.72
CA PHE A 276 -8.59 5.76 16.08
C PHE A 276 -9.08 4.39 16.58
N SER A 277 -9.62 3.55 15.71
CA SER A 277 -10.16 2.24 16.10
C SER A 277 -9.09 1.17 16.27
N ASN A 278 -7.97 1.24 15.52
CA ASN A 278 -7.00 0.15 15.43
C ASN A 278 -5.64 0.45 16.06
N ASP A 279 -5.28 1.72 16.26
CA ASP A 279 -4.02 2.11 16.90
C ASP A 279 -4.14 2.06 18.42
N ASN A 280 -3.22 1.34 19.07
CA ASN A 280 -3.20 1.18 20.53
C ASN A 280 -3.07 2.52 21.27
N PHE A 281 -2.40 3.51 20.68
CA PHE A 281 -2.29 4.83 21.27
C PHE A 281 -3.64 5.50 21.39
N PHE A 282 -4.42 5.53 20.31
CA PHE A 282 -5.75 6.15 20.31
C PHE A 282 -6.72 5.41 21.20
N ILE A 283 -6.65 4.08 21.21
CA ILE A 283 -7.39 3.25 22.17
C ILE A 283 -7.04 3.69 23.59
N GLY A 284 -5.75 3.83 23.92
CA GLY A 284 -5.28 4.31 25.23
C GLY A 284 -5.77 5.72 25.59
N VAL A 285 -5.74 6.67 24.65
CA VAL A 285 -6.28 8.02 24.84
C VAL A 285 -7.78 7.99 25.10
N ALA A 286 -8.53 7.16 24.36
CA ALA A 286 -9.96 6.99 24.55
C ALA A 286 -10.30 6.41 25.94
N TRP A 287 -9.55 5.39 26.39
CA TRP A 287 -9.67 4.85 27.75
C TRP A 287 -9.40 5.91 28.81
N PHE A 288 -8.33 6.69 28.65
CA PHE A 288 -7.98 7.74 29.59
C PHE A 288 -9.06 8.84 29.64
N ALA A 289 -9.59 9.25 28.49
CA ALA A 289 -10.70 10.20 28.42
C ALA A 289 -11.95 9.64 29.12
N GLY A 290 -12.30 8.37 28.88
CA GLY A 290 -13.42 7.70 29.54
C GLY A 290 -13.26 7.66 31.06
N ILE A 291 -12.05 7.39 31.56
CA ILE A 291 -11.73 7.43 32.99
C ILE A 291 -11.94 8.84 33.55
N ILE A 292 -11.48 9.89 32.86
CA ILE A 292 -11.67 11.28 33.30
C ILE A 292 -13.16 11.64 33.39
N ILE A 293 -13.96 11.25 32.40
CA ILE A 293 -15.40 11.50 32.37
C ILE A 293 -16.07 10.81 33.56
N LEU A 294 -15.78 9.52 33.79
CA LEU A 294 -16.27 8.78 34.96
C LEU A 294 -15.88 9.45 36.28
N PHE A 295 -14.63 9.93 36.41
CA PHE A 295 -14.20 10.66 37.61
C PHE A 295 -14.95 11.98 37.78
N ALA A 296 -15.24 12.71 36.70
CA ALA A 296 -16.00 13.94 36.74
C ALA A 296 -17.45 13.70 37.20
N GLU A 297 -18.11 12.69 36.63
CA GLU A 297 -19.47 12.28 37.04
C GLU A 297 -19.52 11.83 38.50
N LEU A 298 -18.55 11.02 38.96
CA LEU A 298 -18.46 10.60 40.36
C LEU A 298 -18.26 11.79 41.32
N LEU A 299 -17.49 12.79 40.92
CA LEU A 299 -17.29 14.01 41.71
C LEU A 299 -18.57 14.86 41.77
N GLU A 300 -19.33 14.92 40.69
CA GLU A 300 -20.62 15.60 40.63
C GLU A 300 -21.64 14.91 41.54
N LEU A 301 -21.82 13.59 41.40
CA LEU A 301 -22.68 12.78 42.26
C LEU A 301 -22.31 12.93 43.75
N LYS A 302 -21.01 12.92 44.08
CA LYS A 302 -20.55 13.17 45.45
C LYS A 302 -20.97 14.56 45.95
N ASN A 303 -20.80 15.59 45.13
CA ASN A 303 -21.17 16.96 45.51
C ASN A 303 -22.68 17.09 45.73
N GLU A 304 -23.51 16.46 44.89
CA GLU A 304 -24.96 16.41 45.08
C GLU A 304 -25.35 15.70 46.37
N ALA A 305 -24.72 14.56 46.67
CA ALA A 305 -24.92 13.84 47.91
C ALA A 305 -24.54 14.69 49.14
N ASP A 306 -23.40 15.38 49.10
CA ASP A 306 -22.94 16.28 50.17
C ASP A 306 -23.94 17.44 50.41
N ILE A 307 -24.47 18.02 49.33
CA ILE A 307 -25.49 19.09 49.40
C ILE A 307 -26.80 18.54 50.01
N PHE A 308 -27.25 17.37 49.56
CA PHE A 308 -28.45 16.72 50.08
C PHE A 308 -28.35 16.41 51.57
N ILE A 309 -27.22 15.84 52.00
CA ILE A 309 -26.93 15.55 53.41
C ILE A 309 -26.93 16.86 54.23
N THR A 310 -26.24 17.89 53.74
CA THR A 310 -26.16 19.19 54.43
C THR A 310 -27.53 19.84 54.59
N ASN A 311 -28.35 19.83 53.53
CA ASN A 311 -29.71 20.38 53.55
C ASN A 311 -30.62 19.61 54.52
N ASN A 312 -30.50 18.28 54.59
CA ASN A 312 -31.24 17.47 55.55
C ASN A 312 -30.82 17.73 57.00
N ILE A 313 -29.51 17.89 57.26
CA ILE A 313 -29.01 18.27 58.58
C ILE A 313 -29.54 19.65 59.01
N LEU A 314 -29.55 20.63 58.10
CA LEU A 314 -30.08 21.97 58.35
C LEU A 314 -31.59 21.96 58.62
N LYS A 315 -32.39 21.19 57.84
CA LYS A 315 -33.82 20.99 58.08
C LYS A 315 -34.11 20.36 59.45
N ARG A 316 -33.29 19.40 59.89
CA ARG A 316 -33.44 18.77 61.23
C ARG A 316 -33.14 19.76 62.36
N ARG A 317 -32.09 20.59 62.20
CA ARG A 317 -31.73 21.62 63.20
C ARG A 317 -32.78 22.72 63.32
N SER A 318 -33.39 23.17 62.23
CA SER A 318 -34.45 24.19 62.27
C SER A 318 -35.72 23.69 62.95
N LYS A 319 -36.11 22.43 62.73
CA LYS A 319 -37.24 21.79 63.45
C LYS A 319 -36.99 21.68 64.96
N LYS A 320 -35.77 21.31 65.38
CA LYS A 320 -35.41 21.26 66.83
C LYS A 320 -35.51 22.65 67.49
N LYS A 321 -35.02 23.72 66.85
CA LYS A 321 -35.12 25.09 67.38
C LYS A 321 -36.55 25.60 67.52
N LYS A 322 -37.49 25.16 66.67
CA LYS A 322 -38.91 25.53 66.81
C LYS A 322 -39.56 24.83 68.01
N LYS A 323 -39.25 23.54 68.26
CA LYS A 323 -39.77 22.79 69.41
C LYS A 323 -39.26 23.28 70.77
N SER A 324 -38.10 23.93 70.83
CA SER A 324 -37.57 24.47 72.10
C SER A 324 -38.08 25.88 72.43
N LYS A 325 -38.93 26.46 71.58
CA LYS A 325 -39.53 27.80 71.77
C LYS A 325 -41.05 27.76 72.03
N SER A 326 -41.66 26.59 71.94
CA SER A 326 -43.03 26.31 72.35
C SER A 326 -43.02 25.63 73.71
#